data_AF-A0A482VTN7-F1
#
_entry.id   AF-A0A482VTN7-F1
#
_cell.length_a   1.000
_cell.length_b   1.000
_cell.length_c   1.000
_cell.angle_alpha   90.00
_cell.angle_beta   90.00
_cell.angle_gamma   90.00
#
_symmetry.space_group_name_H-M   'P 1'
#
loop_
_entity.id
_entity.type
_entity.pdbx_description
1 polymer ?
#
loop_
_entity_poly.entity_id
_entity_poly.type
_entity_poly.pdbx_seq_one_letter_code
_entity_poly.pdbx_strand_id
1 'polypeptide(L)'
;VLVHSSFNVPRLSKNYFRVPVNKEVVVAVEPELIVTSDAVKNFGPKERKCYLKSERFLRHFKVYTQVNYLLECLTNYTLNKCGCVTFFMPRDNETAICGTGSADCVDEAESRNLNNYK
;
A
#
# COMPACT_ATOMS: atom_id res chain seq x y z
N VAL A 1 8.97 15.37 -2.54
CA VAL A 1 9.84 14.18 -2.45
C VAL A 1 9.27 13.25 -1.39
N LEU A 2 9.26 11.94 -1.66
CA LEU A 2 8.80 10.89 -0.76
C LEU A 2 9.92 9.85 -0.66
N VAL A 3 10.25 9.43 0.57
CA VAL A 3 11.16 8.30 0.84
C VAL A 3 10.32 7.15 1.37
N HIS A 4 10.48 5.96 0.78
CA HIS A 4 9.74 4.78 1.18
C HIS A 4 10.57 3.51 1.00
N SER A 5 10.13 2.41 1.62
CA SER A 5 10.72 1.09 1.40
C SER A 5 10.52 0.64 -0.05
N SER A 6 11.56 0.04 -0.66
CA SER A 6 11.53 -0.48 -2.03
C SER A 6 10.50 -1.59 -2.26
N PHE A 7 9.97 -2.19 -1.19
CA PHE A 7 8.94 -3.23 -1.28
C PHE A 7 7.51 -2.68 -1.43
N ASN A 8 7.30 -1.37 -1.23
CA ASN A 8 5.98 -0.74 -1.23
C ASN A 8 5.85 0.25 -2.40
N VAL A 9 4.62 0.46 -2.87
CA VAL A 9 4.31 1.48 -3.89
C VAL A 9 4.37 2.88 -3.27
N PRO A 10 5.04 3.86 -3.92
CA PRO A 10 5.03 5.24 -3.46
C PRO A 10 3.61 5.82 -3.50
N ARG A 11 3.08 6.23 -2.34
CA ARG A 11 1.78 6.93 -2.24
C ARG A 11 1.98 8.35 -1.72
N LEU A 12 1.90 9.33 -2.62
CA LEU A 12 2.04 10.76 -2.28
C LEU A 12 0.91 11.28 -1.39
N SER A 13 -0.22 10.59 -1.29
CA SER A 13 -1.31 10.94 -0.38
C SER A 13 -0.99 10.71 1.11
N LYS A 14 0.14 10.08 1.44
CA LYS A 14 0.54 9.79 2.82
C LYS A 14 1.58 10.79 3.33
N ASN A 15 2.86 10.42 3.27
CA ASN A 15 3.95 11.19 3.86
C ASN A 15 4.85 11.72 2.74
N TYR A 16 5.01 13.02 2.62
CA TYR A 16 5.93 13.62 1.66
C TYR A 16 6.41 14.97 2.18
N PHE A 17 7.56 15.41 1.71
CA PHE A 17 8.06 16.76 1.97
C PHE A 17 8.16 17.54 0.67
N ARG A 18 7.95 18.86 0.75
CA ARG A 18 8.03 19.78 -0.39
C ARG A 18 9.43 20.40 -0.44
N VAL A 19 10.00 20.48 -1.63
CA VAL A 19 11.26 21.18 -1.87
C VAL A 19 10.92 22.47 -2.60
N PRO A 20 11.26 23.65 -2.04
CA PRO A 20 11.02 24.92 -2.73
C PRO A 20 11.84 25.04 -4.02
N VAL A 21 11.29 25.77 -4.99
CA VAL A 21 11.99 26.05 -6.25
C VAL A 21 13.23 26.92 -5.98
N ASN A 22 14.32 26.69 -6.71
CA ASN A 22 15.58 27.43 -6.60
C ASN A 22 16.21 27.41 -5.20
N LYS A 23 15.99 26.33 -4.44
CA LYS A 23 16.60 26.09 -3.15
C LYS A 23 17.29 24.73 -3.14
N GLU A 24 18.45 24.68 -2.51
CA GLU A 24 19.10 23.43 -2.15
C GLU A 24 18.55 22.95 -0.81
N VAL A 25 18.19 21.67 -0.72
CA VAL A 25 17.64 21.04 0.48
C VAL A 25 18.39 19.75 0.73
N VAL A 26 19.04 19.66 1.89
CA VAL A 26 19.73 18.46 2.36
C VAL A 26 18.81 17.74 3.36
N VAL A 27 18.61 16.44 3.16
CA VAL A 27 17.73 15.62 4.00
C VAL A 27 18.54 14.46 4.57
N ALA A 28 18.64 14.40 5.89
CA ALA A 28 19.13 13.22 6.60
C ALA A 28 17.99 12.21 6.77
N VAL A 29 18.25 10.94 6.49
CA VAL A 29 17.27 9.86 6.60
C VAL A 29 17.81 8.83 7.59
N GLU A 30 17.08 8.58 8.66
CA GLU A 30 17.38 7.54 9.64
C GLU A 30 16.31 6.44 9.59
N PRO A 31 16.64 5.22 9.12
CA PRO A 31 15.67 4.14 9.05
C PRO A 31 15.51 3.42 10.40
N GLU A 32 14.28 3.31 10.89
CA GLU A 32 13.93 2.43 12.00
C GLU A 32 13.43 1.07 11.48
N LEU A 33 14.00 -0.01 12.02
CA LEU A 33 13.66 -1.38 11.63
C LEU A 33 13.15 -2.18 12.83
N ILE A 34 11.93 -2.68 12.72
CA ILE A 34 11.36 -3.63 13.69
C ILE A 34 11.39 -5.02 13.05
N VAL A 35 12.13 -5.94 13.66
CA VAL A 35 12.26 -7.33 13.21
C VAL A 35 11.66 -8.28 14.23
N THR A 36 11.05 -9.36 13.76
CA THR A 36 10.49 -10.41 14.61
C THR A 36 11.62 -11.27 15.16
N SER A 37 11.63 -11.50 16.48
CA SER A 37 12.59 -12.42 17.12
C SER A 37 12.33 -13.87 16.73
N ASP A 38 13.36 -14.72 16.80
CA ASP A 38 13.23 -16.12 16.40
C ASP A 38 12.27 -16.92 17.29
N ALA A 39 12.21 -16.60 18.59
CA ALA A 39 11.22 -17.18 19.49
C ALA A 39 9.78 -16.88 19.02
N VAL A 40 9.52 -15.65 18.54
CA VAL A 40 8.20 -15.27 18.03
C VAL A 40 7.91 -15.93 16.67
N LYS A 41 8.93 -16.15 15.83
CA LYS A 41 8.76 -16.84 14.53
C LYS A 41 8.26 -18.28 14.67
N ASN A 42 8.48 -18.93 15.81
CA ASN A 42 8.05 -20.31 16.05
C ASN A 42 6.54 -20.46 16.28
N PHE A 43 5.84 -19.40 16.70
CA PHE A 43 4.39 -19.45 16.89
C PHE A 43 3.65 -19.57 15.55
N GLY A 44 2.43 -20.11 15.54
CA GLY A 44 1.63 -20.10 14.31
C GLY A 44 1.10 -18.69 13.98
N PRO A 45 0.72 -18.40 12.71
CA PRO A 45 0.06 -17.14 12.34
C PRO A 45 -1.20 -16.86 13.17
N LYS A 46 -1.96 -17.91 13.53
CA LYS A 46 -3.18 -17.81 14.34
C LYS A 46 -2.90 -17.28 15.75
N GLU A 47 -1.82 -17.75 16.38
CA GLU A 47 -1.43 -17.34 17.73
C GLU A 47 -0.84 -15.93 17.72
N ARG A 48 -0.01 -15.61 16.71
CA ARG A 48 0.57 -14.27 16.53
C ARG A 48 -0.43 -13.21 16.08
N LYS A 49 -1.54 -13.61 15.48
CA LYS A 49 -2.54 -12.73 14.83
C LYS A 49 -1.97 -11.86 13.70
N CYS A 50 -0.81 -12.23 13.15
CA CYS A 50 -0.18 -11.57 12.01
C CYS A 50 0.59 -12.58 11.15
N TYR A 51 0.93 -12.20 9.92
CA TYR A 51 1.62 -13.05 8.96
C TYR A 51 3.07 -12.59 8.77
N LEU A 52 3.99 -13.55 8.70
CA LEU A 52 5.35 -13.34 8.22
C LEU A 52 5.39 -13.28 6.69
N LYS A 53 6.52 -12.77 6.16
CA LYS A 53 6.72 -12.59 4.71
C LYS A 53 6.51 -13.88 3.90
N SER A 54 6.84 -15.03 4.47
CA SER A 54 6.75 -16.35 3.84
C SER A 54 5.42 -17.06 4.05
N GLU A 55 4.51 -16.50 4.85
CA GLU A 55 3.28 -17.18 5.27
C GLU A 55 2.06 -16.81 4.44
N ARG A 56 2.16 -15.71 3.66
CA ARG A 56 1.07 -15.23 2.83
C ARG A 56 1.60 -14.68 1.52
N PHE A 57 1.02 -15.16 0.42
CA PHE A 57 1.32 -14.68 -0.92
C PHE A 57 0.28 -13.64 -1.33
N LEU A 58 0.76 -12.61 -2.03
CA LEU A 58 -0.05 -11.54 -2.60
C LEU A 58 -0.11 -11.73 -4.12
N ARG A 59 -1.17 -11.27 -4.78
CA ARG A 59 -1.37 -11.50 -6.22
C ARG A 59 -0.40 -10.70 -7.09
N HIS A 60 -0.15 -9.45 -6.71
CA HIS A 60 0.61 -8.47 -7.48
C HIS A 60 1.96 -8.13 -6.84
N PHE A 61 2.12 -8.38 -5.54
CA PHE A 61 3.37 -8.11 -4.81
C PHE A 61 4.14 -9.38 -4.47
N LYS A 62 5.47 -9.35 -4.69
CA LYS A 62 6.37 -10.47 -4.37
C LYS A 62 6.60 -10.67 -2.88
N VAL A 63 6.50 -9.60 -2.09
CA VAL A 63 6.79 -9.60 -0.66
C VAL A 63 5.55 -9.14 0.10
N TYR A 64 5.11 -9.97 1.05
CA TYR A 64 4.04 -9.59 1.96
C TYR A 64 4.52 -8.46 2.88
N THR A 65 3.79 -7.35 2.84
CA THR A 65 3.79 -6.29 3.84
C THR A 65 2.34 -5.95 4.13
N GLN A 66 2.05 -5.43 5.33
CA GLN A 66 0.70 -4.96 5.65
C GLN A 66 0.25 -3.92 4.62
N VAL A 67 1.12 -3.00 4.23
CA VAL A 67 0.82 -1.95 3.24
C VAL A 67 0.43 -2.53 1.88
N ASN A 68 1.17 -3.51 1.38
CA ASN A 68 0.89 -4.15 0.09
C ASN A 68 -0.42 -4.93 0.13
N TYR A 69 -0.67 -5.66 1.22
CA TYR A 69 -1.92 -6.39 1.41
C TYR A 69 -3.14 -5.45 1.43
N LEU A 70 -3.04 -4.36 2.17
CA LEU A 70 -4.10 -3.34 2.22
C LEU A 70 -4.33 -2.70 0.85
N LEU A 71 -3.26 -2.46 0.09
CA LEU A 71 -3.36 -1.91 -1.25
C LEU A 71 -4.04 -2.88 -2.23
N GLU A 72 -3.74 -4.19 -2.19
CA GLU A 72 -4.48 -5.18 -2.98
C GLU A 72 -5.95 -5.27 -2.58
N CYS A 73 -6.23 -5.20 -1.28
CA CYS A 73 -7.61 -5.22 -0.79
C CYS A 73 -8.40 -4.01 -1.30
N LEU A 74 -7.82 -2.81 -1.18
CA LEU A 74 -8.40 -1.59 -1.74
C LEU A 74 -8.59 -1.72 -3.25
N THR A 75 -7.58 -2.21 -3.96
CA THR A 75 -7.64 -2.34 -5.42
C THR A 75 -8.74 -3.28 -5.87
N ASN A 76 -8.87 -4.44 -5.21
CA ASN A 76 -9.93 -5.39 -5.48
C ASN A 76 -11.31 -4.78 -5.19
N TYR A 77 -11.43 -4.05 -4.08
CA TYR A 77 -12.67 -3.35 -3.75
C TYR A 77 -13.05 -2.28 -4.79
N THR A 78 -12.09 -1.44 -5.18
CA THR A 78 -12.27 -0.40 -6.20
C THR A 78 -12.64 -1.01 -7.55
N LEU A 79 -11.96 -2.08 -7.98
CA LEU A 79 -12.28 -2.78 -9.22
C LEU A 79 -13.70 -3.35 -9.20
N ASN A 80 -14.10 -4.01 -8.11
CA ASN A 80 -15.45 -4.59 -8.00
C ASN A 80 -16.55 -3.52 -7.94
N LYS A 81 -16.28 -2.37 -7.31
CA LYS A 81 -17.25 -1.29 -7.15
C LYS A 81 -17.36 -0.40 -8.38
N CYS A 82 -16.23 -0.03 -8.97
CA CYS A 82 -16.14 0.99 -10.01
C CYS A 82 -15.85 0.42 -11.41
N GLY A 83 -15.50 -0.86 -11.53
CA GLY A 83 -15.14 -1.50 -12.81
C GLY A 83 -13.76 -1.09 -13.36
N CYS A 84 -13.01 -0.28 -12.62
CA CYS A 84 -11.70 0.23 -12.98
C CYS A 84 -10.84 0.41 -11.72
N VAL A 85 -9.55 0.68 -11.88
CA VAL A 85 -8.61 0.95 -10.77
C VAL A 85 -7.83 2.24 -11.02
N THR A 86 -7.28 2.86 -9.98
CA THR A 86 -6.46 4.07 -10.16
C THR A 86 -5.06 3.73 -10.70
N PHE A 87 -4.36 4.72 -11.25
CA PHE A 87 -3.06 4.50 -11.91
C PHE A 87 -1.97 3.91 -11.00
N PHE A 88 -2.03 4.19 -9.69
CA PHE A 88 -1.05 3.70 -8.71
C PHE A 88 -1.41 2.33 -8.13
N MET A 89 -2.63 1.84 -8.38
CA MET A 89 -3.08 0.55 -7.89
C MET A 89 -2.46 -0.59 -8.72
N PRO A 90 -2.04 -1.70 -8.08
CA PRO A 90 -1.55 -2.89 -8.76
C PRO A 90 -2.65 -3.51 -9.63
N ARG A 91 -2.35 -3.87 -10.88
CA ARG A 91 -3.35 -4.39 -11.81
C ARG A 91 -2.74 -5.30 -12.87
N ASP A 92 -3.58 -6.12 -13.48
CA ASP A 92 -3.24 -6.83 -14.71
C ASP A 92 -3.36 -5.89 -15.93
N ASN A 93 -2.68 -6.21 -17.03
CA ASN A 93 -2.59 -5.33 -18.21
C ASN A 93 -3.95 -5.00 -18.83
N GLU A 94 -4.91 -5.90 -18.71
CA GLU A 94 -6.27 -5.80 -19.25
C GLU A 94 -7.20 -4.96 -18.36
N THR A 95 -6.77 -4.63 -17.13
CA THR A 95 -7.58 -3.87 -16.18
C THR A 95 -7.61 -2.39 -16.56
N ALA A 96 -8.81 -1.85 -16.74
CA ALA A 96 -9.00 -0.44 -17.08
C ALA A 96 -8.56 0.50 -15.96
N ILE A 97 -7.94 1.61 -16.34
CA ILE A 97 -7.59 2.70 -15.43
C ILE A 97 -8.78 3.66 -15.35
N CYS A 98 -9.18 4.04 -14.14
CA CYS A 98 -10.25 5.01 -13.92
C CYS A 98 -9.87 6.38 -14.50
N GLY A 99 -10.76 6.93 -15.32
CA GLY A 99 -10.71 8.33 -15.77
C GLY A 99 -11.45 9.26 -14.82
N THR A 100 -11.56 10.54 -15.20
CA THR A 100 -12.25 11.58 -14.42
C THR A 100 -13.72 11.28 -14.16
N GLY A 101 -14.41 10.58 -15.08
CA GLY A 101 -15.81 10.20 -14.91
C GLY A 101 -16.09 9.19 -13.78
N SER A 102 -15.05 8.55 -13.24
CA SER A 102 -15.17 7.61 -12.12
C SER A 102 -14.61 8.18 -10.80
N ALA A 103 -14.27 9.47 -10.76
CA ALA A 103 -13.63 10.11 -9.61
C ALA A 103 -14.44 9.92 -8.31
N ASP A 104 -15.73 10.25 -8.33
CA ASP A 104 -16.60 10.11 -7.16
C ASP A 104 -16.67 8.64 -6.66
N CYS A 105 -16.71 7.68 -7.58
CA CYS A 105 -16.73 6.25 -7.22
C CYS A 105 -15.44 5.83 -6.52
N VAL A 106 -14.29 6.28 -7.05
CA VAL A 106 -12.96 6.00 -6.50
C VAL A 106 -12.81 6.62 -5.11
N ASP A 107 -13.21 7.89 -4.96
CA ASP A 107 -13.11 8.61 -3.68
C ASP A 107 -13.98 7.96 -2.60
N GLU A 108 -15.20 7.55 -2.96
CA GLU A 108 -16.03 6.76 -2.05
C GLU A 108 -15.42 5.39 -1.76
N ALA A 109 -14.78 4.75 -2.75
CA ALA A 109 -14.18 3.44 -2.58
C ALA A 109 -13.01 3.49 -1.58
N GLU A 110 -12.14 4.50 -1.70
CA GLU A 110 -11.06 4.76 -0.75
C GLU A 110 -11.61 5.06 0.65
N SER A 111 -12.62 5.94 0.75
CA SER A 111 -13.20 6.36 2.03
C SER A 111 -13.84 5.19 2.79
N ARG A 112 -14.60 4.34 2.11
CA ARG A 112 -15.22 3.15 2.74
C ARG A 112 -14.18 2.09 3.11
N ASN A 113 -13.14 1.90 2.30
CA ASN A 113 -12.08 0.95 2.63
C ASN A 113 -11.35 1.37 3.93
N LEU A 114 -11.04 2.66 4.09
CA LEU A 114 -10.40 3.19 5.30
C LEU A 114 -11.24 2.97 6.58
N ASN A 115 -12.57 3.06 6.48
CA ASN A 115 -13.45 2.84 7.63
C ASN A 115 -13.56 1.37 8.05
N ASN A 116 -13.28 0.41 7.16
CA ASN A 116 -13.24 -1.01 7.52
C ASN A 116 -11.94 -1.43 8.25
N TYR A 117 -10.98 -0.51 8.41
CA TYR A 117 -9.70 -0.73 9.09
C TYR A 117 -9.56 0.06 10.40
N LYS A 118 -10.61 0.79 10.83
CA LYS A 118 -10.75 1.31 12.20
C LYS A 118 -11.57 0.34 13.03
#